data_AF-G5JK55-F1
#
_entry.id   AF-G5JK55-F1
#
_cell.length_a   1.000
_cell.length_b   1.000
_cell.length_c   1.000
_cell.angle_alpha   90.00
_cell.angle_beta   90.00
_cell.angle_gamma   90.00
#
_symmetry.space_group_name_H-M   'P 1'
#
loop_
_entity.id
_entity.type
_entity.pdbx_description
1 polymer ?
#
loop_
_entity_poly.entity_id
_entity_poly.type
_entity_poly.pdbx_seq_one_letter_code
_entity_poly.pdbx_strand_id
1 'polypeptide(L)'
;AGMSINDRTGAVTVEHTAVQPNSEVKATAVKGNSDSSSETQVTIPVKEATPASPTVTADEPTASVVITPQGDITSMTIKYVDTAGTDQTISATKANNIWSLNPPV
;
A
#
# COMPACT_ATOMS: atom_id res chain seq x y z
N ALA A 1 20.64 -8.55 -9.00
CA ALA A 1 19.71 -8.65 -10.15
C ALA A 1 18.31 -8.86 -9.59
N GLY A 2 17.29 -8.16 -10.10
CA GLY A 2 15.91 -8.28 -9.59
C GLY A 2 15.16 -9.53 -10.07
N MET A 3 15.87 -10.49 -10.68
CA MET A 3 15.29 -11.76 -11.12
C MET A 3 16.18 -12.90 -10.64
N SER A 4 15.56 -14.00 -10.22
CA SER A 4 16.25 -15.23 -9.84
C SER A 4 15.49 -16.46 -10.31
N ILE A 5 16.23 -17.53 -10.57
CA ILE A 5 15.68 -18.86 -10.86
C ILE A 5 16.24 -19.87 -9.88
N ASN A 6 15.37 -20.69 -9.30
CA ASN A 6 15.76 -21.88 -8.58
C ASN A 6 15.95 -23.02 -9.58
N ASP A 7 17.19 -23.44 -9.80
CA ASP A 7 17.55 -24.47 -10.79
C ASP A 7 17.07 -25.88 -10.42
N ARG A 8 16.75 -26.10 -9.14
CA ARG A 8 16.23 -27.37 -8.64
C ARG A 8 14.72 -27.50 -8.83
N THR A 9 13.98 -26.41 -8.65
CA THR A 9 12.50 -26.40 -8.68
C THR A 9 11.90 -25.74 -9.91
N GLY A 10 12.69 -24.97 -10.67
CA GLY A 10 12.22 -24.14 -11.78
C GLY A 10 11.47 -22.88 -11.34
N ALA A 11 11.43 -22.57 -10.04
CA ALA A 11 10.75 -21.37 -9.55
C ALA A 11 11.47 -20.10 -10.02
N VAL A 12 10.73 -19.20 -10.68
CA VAL A 12 11.23 -17.88 -11.11
C VAL A 12 10.65 -16.81 -10.20
N THR A 13 11.51 -15.95 -9.65
CA THR A 13 11.11 -14.79 -8.87
C THR A 13 11.48 -13.54 -9.66
N VAL A 14 10.50 -12.65 -9.85
CA VAL A 14 10.67 -11.33 -10.47
C VAL A 14 10.34 -10.29 -9.40
N GLU A 15 11.37 -9.61 -8.91
CA GLU A 15 11.23 -8.53 -7.95
C GLU A 15 10.64 -7.29 -8.61
N HIS A 16 9.95 -6.44 -7.84
CA HIS A 16 9.35 -5.19 -8.33
C HIS A 16 10.37 -4.20 -8.93
N THR A 17 11.68 -4.42 -8.72
CA THR A 17 12.75 -3.60 -9.29
C THR A 17 13.24 -4.10 -10.66
N ALA A 18 12.85 -5.31 -11.08
CA ALA A 18 13.26 -5.88 -12.36
C ALA A 18 12.41 -5.40 -13.55
N VAL A 19 11.20 -4.93 -13.28
CA VAL A 19 10.18 -4.60 -14.27
C VAL A 19 9.42 -3.35 -13.85
N GLN A 20 8.87 -2.61 -14.82
CA GLN A 20 8.13 -1.38 -14.54
C GLN A 20 6.79 -1.69 -13.85
N PRO A 21 6.30 -0.82 -12.95
CA PRO A 21 4.93 -0.90 -12.44
C PRO A 21 3.90 -0.99 -13.58
N ASN A 22 2.83 -1.75 -13.38
CA ASN A 22 1.77 -1.97 -14.37
C ASN A 22 2.19 -2.69 -15.66
N SER A 23 3.42 -3.20 -15.73
CA SER A 23 3.85 -4.06 -16.84
C SER A 23 3.36 -5.49 -16.68
N GLU A 24 3.32 -6.23 -17.80
CA GLU A 24 2.97 -7.64 -17.82
C GLU A 24 4.21 -8.52 -17.71
N VAL A 25 4.14 -9.54 -16.87
CA VAL A 25 5.09 -10.66 -16.86
C VAL A 25 4.40 -11.87 -17.46
N LYS A 26 4.99 -12.40 -18.52
CA LYS A 26 4.56 -13.61 -19.23
C LYS A 26 5.61 -14.70 -19.08
N ALA A 27 5.19 -15.92 -18.79
CA ALA A 27 6.08 -17.07 -18.74
C ALA A 27 5.55 -18.22 -19.60
N THR A 28 6.45 -18.77 -20.42
CA THR A 28 6.27 -19.97 -21.24
C THR A 28 7.50 -20.86 -21.06
N ALA A 29 7.30 -22.17 -21.09
CA ALA A 29 8.37 -23.14 -21.08
C ALA A 29 8.52 -23.75 -22.48
N VAL A 30 9.76 -23.86 -22.94
CA VAL A 30 10.12 -24.57 -24.17
C VAL A 30 11.14 -25.66 -23.82
N LYS A 31 11.02 -26.84 -24.43
CA LYS A 31 11.95 -27.96 -24.20
C LYS A 31 12.45 -28.53 -25.53
N GLY A 32 13.64 -28.14 -25.97
CA GLY A 32 14.19 -28.58 -27.26
C GLY A 32 13.32 -28.16 -28.45
N ASN A 33 13.07 -29.06 -29.40
CA ASN A 33 12.11 -28.88 -30.51
C ASN A 33 10.67 -29.25 -30.08
N SER A 34 10.22 -28.81 -28.91
CA SER A 34 8.84 -29.02 -28.49
C SER A 34 8.05 -27.72 -28.61
N ASP A 35 6.75 -27.85 -28.78
CA ASP A 35 5.84 -26.70 -28.71
C ASP A 35 5.92 -26.02 -27.33
N SER A 36 5.70 -24.71 -27.31
CA SER A 36 5.66 -23.93 -26.08
C SER A 36 4.56 -24.41 -25.15
N SER A 37 4.80 -24.33 -23.84
CA SER A 37 3.73 -24.50 -22.85
C SER A 37 2.66 -23.42 -23.00
N SER A 38 1.51 -23.64 -22.37
CA SER A 38 0.54 -22.58 -22.11
C SER A 38 1.23 -21.40 -21.42
N GLU A 39 0.87 -20.19 -21.85
CA GLU A 39 1.34 -18.95 -21.24
C GLU A 39 0.65 -18.73 -19.88
N THR A 40 1.43 -18.34 -18.88
CA THR A 40 0.90 -17.73 -17.65
C THR A 40 1.26 -16.25 -17.64
N GLN A 41 0.33 -15.42 -17.18
CA GLN A 41 0.46 -13.97 -17.20
C GLN A 41 0.06 -13.37 -15.85
N VAL A 42 0.83 -12.39 -15.39
CA VAL A 42 0.51 -11.56 -14.23
C VAL A 42 0.88 -10.11 -14.51
N THR A 43 0.08 -9.17 -14.00
CA THR A 43 0.40 -7.74 -14.04
C THR A 43 1.11 -7.35 -12.75
N ILE A 44 2.20 -6.62 -12.88
CA ILE A 44 2.98 -6.15 -11.74
C ILE A 44 2.19 -5.05 -11.03
N PRO A 45 1.93 -5.19 -9.71
CA PRO A 45 1.21 -4.17 -8.97
C PRO A 45 2.00 -2.87 -8.93
N VAL A 46 1.28 -1.76 -8.93
CA VAL A 46 1.88 -0.45 -8.72
C VAL A 46 2.15 -0.26 -7.24
N LYS A 47 3.38 0.14 -6.90
CA LYS A 47 3.68 0.63 -5.56
C LYS A 47 3.16 2.07 -5.48
N GLU A 48 2.16 2.29 -4.64
CA GLU A 48 1.67 3.63 -4.35
C GLU A 48 2.75 4.47 -3.64
N ALA A 49 2.79 5.77 -3.96
CA ALA A 49 3.66 6.69 -3.24
C ALA A 49 3.22 6.79 -1.78
N THR A 50 4.19 6.91 -0.87
CA THR A 50 3.86 7.24 0.53
C THR A 50 3.14 8.60 0.54
N PRO A 51 1.94 8.69 1.13
CA PRO A 51 1.22 9.96 1.20
C PRO A 51 2.01 11.03 1.96
N ALA A 52 1.77 12.30 1.60
CA ALA A 52 2.32 13.40 2.37
C ALA A 52 1.75 13.39 3.80
N SER A 53 2.58 13.84 4.76
CA SER A 53 2.15 13.95 6.15
C SER A 53 0.93 14.86 6.28
N PRO A 54 -0.02 14.55 7.18
CA PRO A 54 -1.16 15.42 7.41
C PRO A 54 -0.75 16.74 8.04
N THR A 55 -1.59 17.76 7.90
CA THR A 55 -1.45 19.00 8.68
C THR A 55 -2.27 18.89 9.95
N VAL A 56 -1.71 19.39 11.06
CA VAL A 56 -2.34 19.37 12.38
C VAL A 56 -2.38 20.79 12.91
N THR A 57 -3.57 21.28 13.25
CA THR A 57 -3.78 22.65 13.75
C THR A 57 -4.64 22.61 15.00
N ALA A 58 -4.24 23.31 16.04
CA ALA A 58 -5.06 23.52 17.23
C ALA A 58 -6.05 24.67 17.00
N ASP A 59 -7.30 24.46 17.39
CA ASP A 59 -8.33 25.49 17.46
C ASP A 59 -8.64 25.76 18.93
N GLU A 60 -7.87 26.67 19.53
CA GLU A 60 -7.98 27.03 20.94
C GLU A 60 -9.38 27.55 21.33
N PRO A 61 -10.03 28.43 20.54
CA PRO A 61 -11.41 28.87 20.82
C PRO A 61 -12.43 27.75 21.01
N THR A 62 -12.29 26.64 20.26
CA THR A 62 -13.21 25.50 20.34
C THR A 62 -12.66 24.31 21.12
N ALA A 63 -11.45 24.45 21.68
CA ALA A 63 -10.69 23.36 22.32
C ALA A 63 -10.64 22.09 21.45
N SER A 64 -10.46 22.26 20.13
CA SER A 64 -10.42 21.16 19.17
C SER A 64 -9.11 21.09 18.41
N VAL A 65 -8.85 19.94 17.77
CA VAL A 65 -7.70 19.73 16.89
C VAL A 65 -8.22 19.37 15.50
N VAL A 66 -7.80 20.11 14.50
CA VAL A 66 -8.13 19.86 13.09
C VAL A 66 -6.96 19.13 12.46
N ILE A 67 -7.24 17.93 11.92
CA ILE A 67 -6.27 17.08 11.24
C ILE A 67 -6.70 16.97 9.77
N THR A 68 -5.88 17.48 8.85
CA THR A 68 -6.21 17.49 7.42
C THR A 68 -5.33 16.49 6.65
N PRO A 69 -5.92 15.44 6.05
CA PRO A 69 -5.21 14.52 5.17
C PRO A 69 -4.66 15.25 3.93
N GLN A 70 -3.52 14.79 3.39
CA GLN A 70 -2.91 15.36 2.20
C GLN A 70 -2.93 14.36 1.04
N GLY A 71 -3.40 14.80 -0.13
CA GLY A 71 -3.53 13.94 -1.32
C GLY A 71 -4.69 12.94 -1.23
N ASP A 72 -4.62 11.91 -2.06
CA ASP A 72 -5.60 10.82 -2.05
C ASP A 72 -5.17 9.74 -1.07
N ILE A 73 -5.84 9.70 0.08
CA ILE A 73 -5.58 8.72 1.14
C ILE A 73 -6.86 8.05 1.59
N THR A 74 -6.71 6.79 1.98
CA THR A 74 -7.82 5.93 2.40
C THR A 74 -7.87 5.73 3.92
N SER A 75 -6.79 6.02 4.64
CA SER A 75 -6.76 5.89 6.10
C SER A 75 -5.72 6.78 6.77
N MET A 76 -5.93 7.02 8.07
CA MET A 76 -4.98 7.67 8.98
C MET A 76 -5.08 7.04 10.37
N THR A 77 -3.98 7.11 11.11
CA THR A 77 -3.96 6.77 12.54
C THR A 77 -3.58 8.01 13.33
N ILE A 78 -4.44 8.40 14.27
CA ILE A 78 -4.25 9.54 15.16
C ILE A 78 -3.89 8.98 16.52
N LYS A 79 -2.70 9.30 17.00
CA LYS A 79 -2.26 8.96 18.36
C LYS A 79 -2.22 10.22 19.19
N TYR A 80 -2.77 10.18 20.39
CA TYR A 80 -2.78 11.31 21.31
C TYR A 80 -2.68 10.81 22.74
N VAL A 81 -2.30 11.69 23.65
CA VAL A 81 -2.31 11.42 25.09
C VAL A 81 -3.55 12.07 25.66
N ASP A 82 -4.38 11.32 26.38
CA ASP A 82 -5.56 11.88 27.02
C ASP A 82 -5.22 12.69 28.28
N THR A 83 -6.24 13.29 28.90
CA THR A 83 -6.07 14.10 30.11
C THR A 83 -5.64 13.29 31.33
N ALA A 84 -5.74 11.96 31.30
CA ALA A 84 -5.23 11.06 32.32
C ALA A 84 -3.77 10.66 32.08
N GLY A 85 -3.15 11.12 30.98
CA GLY A 85 -1.79 10.78 30.60
C GLY A 85 -1.66 9.43 29.90
N THR A 86 -2.77 8.88 29.39
CA THR A 86 -2.79 7.57 28.72
C THR A 86 -2.71 7.72 27.21
N ASP A 87 -1.90 6.89 26.55
CA ASP A 87 -1.85 6.82 25.09
C ASP A 87 -3.16 6.29 24.53
N GLN A 88 -3.75 7.06 23.62
CA GLN A 88 -4.96 6.74 22.89
C GLN A 88 -4.69 6.66 21.39
N THR A 89 -5.55 5.94 20.68
CA THR A 89 -5.46 5.80 19.21
C THR A 89 -6.84 5.85 18.58
N ILE A 90 -6.99 6.68 17.55
CA ILE A 90 -8.16 6.71 16.67
C ILE A 90 -7.72 6.31 15.26
N SER A 91 -8.44 5.36 14.66
CA SER A 91 -8.31 5.02 13.25
C SER A 91 -9.35 5.79 12.45
N ALA A 92 -8.90 6.54 11.45
CA ALA A 92 -9.77 7.18 10.47
C ALA A 92 -9.71 6.42 9.15
N THR A 93 -10.85 6.03 8.59
CA THR A 93 -10.94 5.32 7.31
C THR A 93 -11.88 6.03 6.36
N LYS A 94 -11.49 6.15 5.09
CA LYS A 94 -12.27 6.79 4.02
C LYS A 94 -12.80 5.73 3.06
N ALA A 95 -14.11 5.60 3.00
CA ALA A 95 -14.79 4.74 2.03
C ALA A 95 -15.88 5.53 1.32
N ASN A 96 -15.99 5.42 0.00
CA ASN A 96 -16.96 6.17 -0.81
C ASN A 96 -16.95 7.68 -0.54
N ASN A 97 -15.74 8.24 -0.35
CA ASN A 97 -15.50 9.63 -0.01
C ASN A 97 -16.06 10.12 1.35
N ILE A 98 -16.41 9.19 2.24
CA ILE A 98 -16.91 9.46 3.59
C ILE A 98 -15.90 8.92 4.62
N TRP A 99 -15.58 9.73 5.63
CA TRP A 99 -14.71 9.35 6.73
C TRP A 99 -15.50 8.72 7.88
N SER A 100 -14.95 7.64 8.44
CA SER A 100 -15.40 7.02 9.69
C SER A 100 -14.24 6.97 10.68
N LEU A 101 -14.55 7.15 11.97
CA LEU A 101 -13.60 7.12 13.08
C LEU A 101 -13.86 5.92 13.98
N ASN A 102 -12.79 5.28 14.45
CA ASN A 102 -12.85 4.18 15.41
C ASN A 102 -11.74 4.33 16.49
N PRO A 103 -12.09 4.44 17.79
CA PRO A 103 -13.46 4.62 18.28
C PRO A 103 -14.09 5.93 17.75
N PRO A 104 -15.42 6.03 17.71
CA PRO A 104 -16.09 7.31 17.49
C PRO A 104 -15.70 8.32 18.57
N VAL A 105 -15.62 9.61 18.20
CA VAL A 105 -15.34 10.75 19.09
C VAL A 105 -16.56 11.64 19.23
#